data_AF-A0AAN1KR99-F1
#
_entry.id   AF-A0AAN1KR99-F1
#
_cell.length_a   1.000
_cell.length_b   1.000
_cell.length_c   1.000
_cell.angle_alpha   90.00
_cell.angle_beta   90.00
_cell.angle_gamma   90.00
#
_symmetry.space_group_name_H-M   'P 1'
#
loop_
_entity.id
_entity.type
_entity.pdbx_description
1 polymer ?
#
loop_
_entity_poly.entity_id
_entity_poly.type
_entity_poly.pdbx_seq_one_letter_code
_entity_poly.pdbx_strand_id
1 'polypeptide(L)' 'MLTVRALCLFHRHGENHIVSKYNIKDYVWQRPVTDNNLTYTIHKCRNVLRESKTEFDVVNIRGFGYCLMNINFVGGNIG' A
#
# COMPACT_ATOMS: atom_id res chain seq x y z
N MET A 1 1.81 14.94 1.39
CA MET A 1 0.51 14.77 0.72
C MET A 1 0.39 13.43 -0.05
N LEU A 2 1.37 13.02 -0.88
CA LEU A 2 1.28 11.76 -1.65
C LEU A 2 1.14 10.49 -0.78
N THR A 3 1.87 10.40 0.32
CA THR A 3 1.77 9.30 1.30
C THR A 3 0.34 9.15 1.84
N VAL A 4 -0.31 10.26 2.17
CA VAL A 4 -1.69 10.27 2.66
C VAL A 4 -2.65 9.80 1.58
N ARG A 5 -2.51 10.28 0.33
CA ARG A 5 -3.34 9.80 -0.79
C ARG A 5 -3.20 8.30 -1.01
N ALA A 6 -1.99 7.77 -0.92
CA ALA A 6 -1.72 6.34 -1.05
C ALA A 6 -2.37 5.53 0.08
N LEU A 7 -2.24 5.97 1.34
CA LEU A 7 -2.91 5.35 2.48
C LEU A 7 -4.44 5.39 2.36
N CYS A 8 -5.01 6.53 1.93
CA CYS A 8 -6.45 6.64 1.69
C CYS A 8 -6.93 5.71 0.56
N LEU A 9 -6.12 5.49 -0.48
CA LEU A 9 -6.44 4.53 -1.53
C LEU A 9 -6.53 3.11 -0.97
N PHE A 10 -5.53 2.69 -0.19
CA PHE A 10 -5.54 1.38 0.44
C PHE A 10 -6.71 1.21 1.41
N HIS A 11 -6.98 2.22 2.24
CA HIS A 11 -8.12 2.20 3.16
C HIS A 11 -9.46 2.13 2.41
N ARG A 12 -9.62 2.82 1.28
CA ARG A 12 -10.83 2.79 0.46
C ARG A 12 -11.12 1.40 -0.10
N HIS A 13 -10.10 0.66 -0.52
CA HIS A 13 -10.26 -0.69 -1.05
C HIS A 13 -10.45 -1.74 0.05
N GLY A 14 -10.01 -1.44 1.28
CA GLY A 14 -10.05 -2.34 2.41
C GLY A 14 -8.83 -3.23 2.51
N GLU A 15 -8.77 -3.98 3.61
CA GLU A 15 -7.69 -4.91 3.93
C GLU A 15 -7.64 -6.06 2.92
N ASN A 16 -6.44 -6.60 2.69
CA ASN A 16 -6.15 -7.72 1.79
C ASN A 16 -6.54 -7.50 0.31
N HIS A 17 -7.03 -6.31 -0.05
CA HIS A 17 -7.32 -5.97 -1.44
C HIS A 17 -6.05 -5.56 -2.17
N ILE A 18 -5.71 -6.28 -3.24
CA ILE A 18 -4.53 -6.00 -4.05
C ILE A 18 -4.84 -4.85 -5.00
N VAL A 19 -4.14 -3.73 -4.83
CA VAL A 19 -4.19 -2.58 -5.72
C VAL A 19 -3.00 -2.66 -6.68
N SER A 20 -3.30 -2.63 -7.98
CA SER A 20 -2.25 -2.71 -9.01
C SER A 20 -1.32 -1.50 -8.95
N LYS A 21 -0.06 -1.69 -9.33
CA LYS A 21 0.91 -0.58 -9.42
C LYS A 21 0.42 0.56 -10.31
N TYR A 22 -0.30 0.23 -11.38
CA TYR A 22 -0.88 1.21 -12.30
C TYR A 22 -1.95 2.06 -11.59
N ASN A 23 -2.92 1.43 -10.91
CA ASN A 23 -4.00 2.13 -10.21
C ASN A 23 -3.45 3.03 -9.09
N ILE A 24 -2.42 2.58 -8.37
CA ILE A 24 -1.77 3.41 -7.35
C ILE A 24 -1.12 4.63 -7.99
N LYS A 25 -0.38 4.45 -9.09
CA LYS A 25 0.30 5.55 -9.79
C LYS A 25 -0.71 6.57 -10.32
N ASP A 26 -1.77 6.10 -10.98
CA ASP A 26 -2.84 6.94 -11.53
C ASP A 26 -3.55 7.74 -10.43
N TYR A 27 -3.99 7.08 -9.35
CA TYR A 27 -4.71 7.76 -8.28
C TYR A 27 -3.84 8.75 -7.47
N VAL A 28 -2.60 8.37 -7.14
CA VAL A 28 -1.75 9.15 -6.24
C VAL A 28 -1.09 10.33 -6.98
N TRP A 29 -0.62 10.13 -8.21
CA TRP A 29 0.10 11.15 -8.97
C TRP A 29 -0.69 11.77 -10.10
N GLN A 30 -1.68 11.08 -10.69
CA GLN A 30 -2.46 11.55 -11.84
C GLN A 30 -1.58 11.94 -13.04
N ARG A 31 -0.40 11.32 -13.13
CA ARG A 31 0.58 11.47 -14.20
C ARG A 31 1.51 10.26 -14.25
N PRO A 32 2.18 10.00 -15.39
CA PRO A 32 3.19 8.94 -15.47
C PRO A 32 4.32 9.16 -14.46
N VAL A 33 4.66 8.12 -13.71
CA VAL A 33 5.80 8.11 -12.78
C VAL A 33 6.52 6.78 -12.84
N THR A 34 7.80 6.81 -12.44
CA THR A 34 8.64 5.61 -12.40
C THR A 34 8.26 4.71 -11.23
N ASP A 35 8.61 3.42 -11.33
CA ASP A 35 8.43 2.46 -10.23
C ASP A 35 9.27 2.81 -8.99
N ASN A 36 10.35 3.59 -9.15
CA ASN A 36 11.15 4.10 -8.03
C ASN A 36 10.34 5.10 -7.19
N ASN A 37 9.57 5.99 -7.83
CA ASN A 37 8.70 6.93 -7.12
C ASN A 37 7.60 6.18 -6.35
N LEU A 38 7.02 5.15 -6.95
CA LEU A 38 6.04 4.29 -6.29
C LEU A 38 6.66 3.62 -5.06
N THR A 39 7.79 2.94 -5.23
CA THR A 39 8.48 2.21 -4.16
C THR A 39 8.83 3.14 -2.99
N TYR A 40 9.33 4.35 -3.27
CA TYR A 40 9.63 5.36 -2.26
C TYR A 40 8.38 5.82 -1.49
N THR A 41 7.27 6.08 -2.17
CA THR A 41 6.00 6.43 -1.50
C THR A 41 5.47 5.27 -0.65
N ILE A 42 5.55 4.04 -1.14
CA ILE A 42 5.16 2.85 -0.37
C ILE A 42 6.02 2.75 0.89
N HIS A 43 7.33 2.91 0.79
CA HIS A 43 8.23 2.93 1.96
C HIS A 43 7.81 3.99 2.99
N LYS A 44 7.44 5.20 2.54
CA LYS A 44 6.90 6.22 3.45
C LYS A 44 5.59 5.80 4.11
N CYS A 45 4.70 5.12 3.40
CA CYS A 45 3.45 4.61 3.97
C CYS A 45 3.75 3.62 5.10
N ARG A 46 4.68 2.69 4.89
CA ARG A 46 5.11 1.72 5.92
C ARG A 46 5.66 2.42 7.16
N ASN A 47 6.50 3.44 6.98
CA ASN A 47 7.05 4.19 8.10
C ASN A 47 5.95 4.87 8.92
N VAL A 48 4.99 5.53 8.25
CA VAL A 48 3.85 6.17 8.94
C VAL A 48 3.04 5.16 9.74
N LEU A 49 2.74 3.98 9.16
CA LEU A 49 1.98 2.93 9.84
C LEU A 49 2.72 2.37 11.07
N ARG A 50 4.05 2.23 10.98
CA ARG A 50 4.92 1.78 12.07
C ARG A 50 5.04 2.82 13.18
N GLU A 51 5.28 4.07 12.83
CA GLU A 51 5.38 5.19 13.78
C GLU A 51 4.05 5.40 14.52
N SER A 52 2.94 5.17 13.83
CA SER A 52 1.58 5.23 14.39
C SER A 52 1.21 3.99 15.23
N LYS A 53 2.11 3.01 15.37
CA LYS A 53 1.91 1.75 16.11
C LYS A 53 0.65 1.00 15.67
N THR A 54 0.31 1.05 14.38
CA THR A 54 -0.81 0.29 13.83
C THR A 54 -0.44 -1.18 13.63
N GLU A 55 -1.45 -2.03 13.57
CA GLU A 55 -1.31 -3.44 13.20
C GLU A 55 -1.26 -3.68 11.68
N PHE A 56 -1.14 -2.62 10.88
CA PHE A 56 -1.19 -2.71 9.43
C PHE A 56 0.19 -2.46 8.80
N ASP A 57 0.49 -3.17 7.72
CA ASP A 57 1.61 -2.86 6.84
C ASP A 57 1.15 -2.92 5.37
N VAL A 58 1.85 -2.20 4.49
CA VAL A 58 1.63 -2.27 3.05
C VAL A 58 2.54 -3.34 2.47
N VAL A 59 1.98 -4.46 2.03
CA VAL A 59 2.73 -5.61 1.54
C VAL A 59 2.81 -5.58 0.02
N ASN A 60 3.95 -6.01 -0.53
CA ASN A 60 4.14 -6.17 -1.97
C ASN A 60 3.75 -7.59 -2.39
N ILE A 61 2.80 -7.71 -3.30
CA ILE A 61 2.40 -8.97 -3.91
C ILE A 61 3.07 -9.06 -5.29
N ARG A 62 4.11 -9.89 -5.37
CA ARG A 62 4.98 -10.01 -6.55
C ARG A 62 4.17 -10.32 -7.81
N GLY A 63 4.28 -9.45 -8.82
CA GLY A 63 3.56 -9.59 -10.09
C GLY A 63 2.19 -8.93 -10.13
N PHE A 64 1.62 -8.54 -8.99
CA PHE A 64 0.26 -7.99 -8.92
C PHE A 64 0.23 -6.53 -8.46
N GLY A 65 0.87 -6.19 -7.33
CA GLY A 65 0.77 -4.84 -6.78
C GLY A 65 1.02 -4.79 -5.28
N TYR A 66 0.27 -3.94 -4.58
CA TYR A 66 0.39 -3.76 -3.14
C TYR A 66 -0.97 -3.87 -2.47
N CYS A 67 -1.00 -4.37 -1.23
CA CYS A 67 -2.20 -4.41 -0.40
C CYS A 67 -1.88 -3.93 1.02
N LEU A 68 -2.89 -3.43 1.73
CA LEU A 68 -2.81 -3.20 3.16
C LEU A 68 -3.19 -4.49 3.87
N MET A 69 -2.32 -5.00 4.73
CA MET A 69 -2.54 -6.25 5.47
C MET A 69 -2.37 -6.02 6.95
N ASN A 70 -3.20 -6.66 7.75
CA ASN A 70 -2.98 -6.76 9.19
C ASN A 70 -1.84 -7.77 9.46
N ILE A 71 -0.73 -7.29 10.03
CA ILE A 71 0.46 -8.10 10.29
C ILE A 71 0.30 -9.05 11.49
N ASN A 72 -0.69 -8.82 12.36
CA ASN A 72 -1.02 -9.75 13.44
C ASN A 72 -1.75 -11.00 12.93
N PHE A 73 -2.28 -10.96 11.70
CA PHE A 73 -3.06 -12.04 11.10
C PHE A 73 -2.25 -13.01 10.21
N VAL A 74 -0.91 -12.90 10.17
CA VAL A 74 -0.01 -13.73 9.34
C VAL A 74 0.15 -15.18 9.86
N GLY A 75 -0.96 -15.76 10.35
CA GLY A 75 -1.17 -17.19 10.60
C GLY A 75 -2.56 -17.68 10.14
N GLY A 76 -3.42 -16.79 9.65
CA GLY A 76 -4.74 -17.14 9.11
C GLY A 76 -4.65 -17.40 7.61
N ASN A 77 -4.87 -18.65 7.22
CA ASN A 77 -5.06 -19.15 5.85
C ASN A 77 -5.58 -18.09 4.87
N ILE A 78 -4.76 -17.74 3.87
CA ILE A 78 -5.23 -17.04 2.67
C ILE A 78 -5.83 -18.15 1.78
N GLY A 79 -7.13 -18.38 1.95
CA GLY A 79 -7.94 -19.25 1.08
C GLY A 79 -8.36 -18.53 -0.19
#